data_AF-A0A0B3BDV6-F1
#
_entry.id   AF-A0A0B3BDV6-F1
#
_cell.length_a   1.000
_cell.length_b   1.000
_cell.length_c   1.000
_cell.angle_alpha   90.00
_cell.angle_beta   90.00
_cell.angle_gamma   90.00
#
_symmetry.space_group_name_H-M   'P 1'
#
loop_
_entity.id
_entity.type
_entity.pdbx_description
1 polymer ?
#
loop_
_entity_poly.entity_id
_entity_poly.type
_entity_poly.pdbx_seq_one_letter_code
_entity_poly.pdbx_strand_id
1 'polypeptide(L)'
;MSENNLVKEFRIYGMATDPIYIGTGGYTIGRVDNTIVRDPITKLPKIPGSSLAGTWRYYVSLELLSKIKDKQPKLKDIKNLNGASLNEKIQEWVKQNPNNWSNKNSNNGFNNSWEYFNGNVVAKITCAGQDNTPQEELSNSPDATNKEGKTGHCGHCIVCKGFGFSKKDLSWQGMIYFSDLNILFFPVFTRFGTKWITTKEILKNAKLYGKNTENEQDESKDLVCIALEKIEDGKEDGHINLGWIYLPYKVENISLNLSEMKIGDFEINRDKIVIVPESLFSQIVNSNLEVRTSVSIDPITGAAKEGALFTSEAIPRGTIFYGDLRIHDKSAFKGLLDKVGDLPDYTMLKEALCDSKHFFETLGIGGMTTRGFGRIVLEIRDEDKNCEKAIPNQLNTGKTDPNGGEQK
;
A
#
# COMPACT_ATOMS: atom_id res chain seq x y z
N MET A 1 13.35 -27.62 -16.98
CA MET A 1 12.29 -26.67 -17.32
C MET A 1 12.06 -25.83 -16.08
N SER A 2 12.57 -24.60 -16.05
CA SER A 2 12.26 -23.66 -14.97
C SER A 2 10.78 -23.35 -15.02
N GLU A 3 10.05 -23.53 -13.92
CA GLU A 3 8.67 -23.08 -13.81
C GLU A 3 8.65 -21.58 -14.09
N ASN A 4 8.10 -21.20 -15.25
CA ASN A 4 7.83 -19.79 -15.55
C ASN A 4 6.73 -19.35 -14.59
N ASN A 5 7.14 -18.84 -13.43
CA ASN A 5 6.19 -18.35 -12.44
C ASN A 5 5.57 -17.05 -12.97
N LEU A 6 4.41 -17.20 -13.62
CA LEU A 6 3.59 -16.12 -14.20
C LEU A 6 3.02 -15.19 -13.14
N VAL A 7 3.20 -15.50 -11.85
CA VAL A 7 2.76 -14.68 -10.73
C VAL A 7 3.96 -14.43 -9.82
N LYS A 8 4.21 -13.15 -9.52
CA LYS A 8 5.20 -12.74 -8.52
C LYS A 8 4.46 -12.27 -7.28
N GLU A 9 4.78 -12.86 -6.14
CA GLU A 9 4.15 -12.58 -4.86
C GLU A 9 5.08 -11.75 -3.97
N PHE A 10 4.50 -10.74 -3.33
CA PHE A 10 5.17 -9.86 -2.41
C PHE A 10 4.28 -9.65 -1.19
N ARG A 11 4.91 -9.41 -0.04
CA ARG A 11 4.23 -9.00 1.17
C ARG A 11 4.23 -7.48 1.28
N ILE A 12 3.06 -6.90 1.56
CA ILE A 12 2.91 -5.49 1.91
C ILE A 12 2.80 -5.40 3.43
N TYR A 13 3.63 -4.55 4.02
CA TYR A 13 3.47 -4.09 5.39
C TYR A 13 3.13 -2.61 5.41
N GLY A 14 2.29 -2.20 6.35
CA GLY A 14 1.91 -0.81 6.50
C GLY A 14 1.89 -0.38 7.95
N MET A 15 2.37 0.82 8.26
CA MET A 15 2.25 1.41 9.59
C MET A 15 1.52 2.74 9.52
N ALA A 16 0.38 2.83 10.21
CA ALA A 16 -0.38 4.07 10.33
C ALA A 16 0.44 5.13 11.08
N THR A 17 0.77 6.25 10.44
CA THR A 17 1.40 7.40 11.13
C THR A 17 0.34 8.35 11.69
N ASP A 18 -0.80 8.41 11.02
CA ASP A 18 -2.03 9.08 11.48
C ASP A 18 -3.14 8.07 11.70
N PRO A 19 -4.21 8.44 12.42
CA PRO A 19 -5.42 7.62 12.46
C PRO A 19 -5.97 7.38 11.06
N ILE A 20 -6.43 6.16 10.76
CA ILE A 20 -6.93 5.78 9.44
C ILE A 20 -8.46 5.63 9.47
N TYR A 21 -9.13 6.34 8.55
CA TYR A 21 -10.57 6.24 8.35
C TYR A 21 -10.87 5.68 6.96
N ILE A 22 -11.29 4.41 6.90
CA ILE A 22 -11.88 3.80 5.70
C ILE A 22 -13.37 3.62 5.94
N GLY A 23 -14.17 4.60 5.52
CA GLY A 23 -15.61 4.62 5.78
C GLY A 23 -16.38 3.52 5.05
N THR A 24 -17.48 3.06 5.65
CA THR A 24 -18.43 2.11 5.06
C THR A 24 -19.40 2.74 4.05
N GLY A 25 -19.39 4.06 3.91
CA GLY A 25 -20.21 4.81 2.94
C GLY A 25 -21.60 5.21 3.44
N GLY A 26 -21.87 5.14 4.75
CA GLY A 26 -23.14 5.58 5.33
C GLY A 26 -23.12 5.71 6.84
N TYR A 27 -24.22 6.27 7.36
CA TYR A 27 -24.48 6.35 8.79
C TYR A 27 -25.03 5.01 9.31
N THR A 28 -24.52 4.58 10.45
CA THR A 28 -25.01 3.39 11.15
C THR A 28 -25.63 3.79 12.47
N ILE A 29 -26.78 3.21 12.80
CA ILE A 29 -27.31 3.29 14.16
C ILE A 29 -26.38 2.46 15.05
N GLY A 30 -25.75 3.08 16.05
CA GLY A 30 -24.83 2.40 16.93
C GLY A 30 -24.04 3.33 17.82
N ARG A 31 -22.87 2.86 18.29
CA ARG A 31 -21.95 3.62 19.14
C ARG A 31 -21.43 4.89 18.46
N VAL A 32 -21.30 4.85 17.14
CA VAL A 32 -20.79 5.95 16.31
C VAL A 32 -21.62 6.07 15.05
N ASP A 33 -21.72 7.30 14.54
CA ASP A 33 -22.47 7.61 13.32
C ASP A 33 -21.73 7.07 12.09
N ASN A 34 -20.44 7.40 11.96
CA ASN A 34 -19.59 7.01 10.85
C ASN A 34 -18.62 5.88 11.27
N THR A 35 -18.88 4.67 10.80
CA THR A 35 -18.06 3.49 11.07
C THR A 35 -16.99 3.26 9.99
N ILE A 36 -15.97 2.49 10.36
CA ILE A 36 -14.94 2.01 9.43
C ILE A 36 -15.21 0.57 8.96
N VAL A 37 -14.70 0.24 7.78
CA VAL A 37 -14.82 -1.09 7.16
C VAL A 37 -14.17 -2.16 8.03
N ARG A 38 -14.86 -3.30 8.13
CA ARG A 38 -14.44 -4.48 8.90
C ARG A 38 -14.56 -5.74 8.08
N ASP A 39 -13.80 -6.74 8.46
CA ASP A 39 -14.07 -8.10 8.04
C ASP A 39 -15.41 -8.59 8.63
N PRO A 40 -16.33 -9.15 7.82
CA PRO A 40 -17.65 -9.52 8.28
C PRO A 40 -17.65 -10.66 9.29
N ILE A 41 -16.63 -11.54 9.27
CA ILE A 41 -16.54 -12.72 10.12
C ILE A 41 -15.87 -12.34 11.44
N THR A 42 -14.67 -11.78 11.38
CA THR A 42 -13.88 -11.48 12.58
C THR A 42 -14.27 -10.16 13.26
N LYS A 43 -15.01 -9.29 12.56
CA LYS A 43 -15.33 -7.91 12.97
C LYS A 43 -14.10 -7.03 13.22
N LEU A 44 -12.94 -7.44 12.72
CA LEU A 44 -11.72 -6.63 12.79
C LEU A 44 -11.73 -5.56 11.71
N PRO A 45 -11.33 -4.31 12.02
CA PRO A 45 -11.10 -3.29 11.01
C PRO A 45 -9.99 -3.71 10.04
N LYS A 46 -10.13 -3.33 8.77
CA LYS A 46 -9.16 -3.62 7.72
C LYS A 46 -9.09 -2.47 6.71
N ILE A 47 -8.02 -2.45 5.92
CA ILE A 47 -7.94 -1.60 4.73
C ILE A 47 -8.24 -2.49 3.53
N PRO A 48 -9.37 -2.31 2.83
CA PRO A 48 -9.71 -3.13 1.67
C PRO A 48 -8.68 -3.00 0.56
N GLY A 49 -8.39 -4.13 -0.11
CA GLY A 49 -7.48 -4.16 -1.27
C GLY A 49 -7.98 -3.25 -2.40
N SER A 50 -9.29 -3.03 -2.53
CA SER A 50 -9.87 -2.08 -3.47
C SER A 50 -9.56 -0.62 -3.13
N SER A 51 -9.57 -0.25 -1.85
CA SER A 51 -9.17 1.08 -1.37
C SER A 51 -7.68 1.31 -1.62
N LEU A 52 -6.85 0.29 -1.38
CA LEU A 52 -5.42 0.33 -1.67
C LEU A 52 -5.17 0.46 -3.17
N ALA A 53 -5.79 -0.39 -3.98
CA ALA A 53 -5.66 -0.39 -5.44
C ALA A 53 -6.09 0.94 -6.07
N GLY A 54 -7.21 1.52 -5.65
CA GLY A 54 -7.69 2.80 -6.17
C GLY A 54 -6.77 3.97 -5.81
N THR A 55 -6.32 4.02 -4.57
CA THR A 55 -5.39 5.06 -4.09
C THR A 55 -4.03 4.95 -4.80
N TRP A 56 -3.50 3.74 -4.91
CA TRP A 56 -2.22 3.51 -5.57
C TRP A 56 -2.30 3.77 -7.07
N ARG A 57 -3.40 3.41 -7.74
CA ARG A 57 -3.65 3.76 -9.15
C ARG A 57 -3.52 5.26 -9.37
N TYR A 58 -4.07 6.04 -8.45
CA TYR A 58 -3.97 7.49 -8.48
C TYR A 58 -2.53 7.97 -8.28
N TYR A 59 -1.83 7.44 -7.28
CA TYR A 59 -0.44 7.82 -7.01
C TYR A 59 0.56 7.41 -8.09
N VAL A 60 0.44 6.21 -8.69
CA VAL A 60 1.26 5.84 -9.86
C VAL A 60 1.00 6.82 -11.01
N SER A 61 -0.24 7.27 -11.19
CA SER A 61 -0.56 8.23 -12.24
C SER A 61 0.08 9.61 -11.98
N LEU A 62 0.07 10.08 -10.72
CA LEU A 62 0.74 11.31 -10.33
C LEU A 62 2.25 11.22 -10.54
N GLU A 63 2.86 10.13 -10.05
CA GLU A 63 4.29 9.88 -10.18
C GLU A 63 4.72 9.75 -11.65
N LEU A 64 3.93 9.05 -12.45
CA LEU A 64 4.20 8.91 -13.88
C LEU A 64 4.22 10.29 -14.55
N LEU A 65 3.15 11.07 -14.36
CA LEU A 65 3.01 12.37 -15.01
C LEU A 65 4.06 13.38 -14.53
N SER A 66 4.48 13.33 -13.26
CA SER A 66 5.55 14.18 -12.75
C SER A 66 6.88 13.94 -13.51
N LYS A 67 7.17 12.68 -13.85
CA LYS A 67 8.39 12.26 -14.57
C LYS A 67 8.36 12.51 -16.07
N ILE A 68 7.18 12.47 -16.71
CA ILE A 68 7.07 12.49 -18.19
C ILE A 68 6.44 13.76 -18.78
N LYS A 69 5.86 14.67 -17.98
CA LYS A 69 5.13 15.85 -18.47
C LYS A 69 5.89 16.68 -19.52
N ASP A 70 7.20 16.85 -19.34
CA ASP A 70 8.04 17.68 -20.21
C ASP A 70 8.54 16.93 -21.46
N LYS A 71 8.30 15.61 -21.50
CA LYS A 71 8.74 14.70 -22.57
C LYS A 71 7.57 14.19 -23.43
N GLN A 72 6.34 14.29 -22.94
CA GLN A 72 5.17 13.80 -23.65
C GLN A 72 4.91 14.61 -24.93
N PRO A 73 4.67 13.94 -26.08
CA PRO A 73 4.28 14.62 -27.31
C PRO A 73 2.84 15.13 -27.22
N LYS A 74 2.48 16.04 -28.12
CA LYS A 74 1.06 16.32 -28.35
C LYS A 74 0.45 15.10 -29.03
N LEU A 75 -0.72 14.69 -28.58
CA LEU A 75 -1.38 13.49 -29.12
C LEU A 75 -1.69 13.60 -30.63
N LYS A 76 -1.89 14.81 -31.16
CA LYS A 76 -2.03 15.05 -32.60
C LYS A 76 -0.80 14.58 -33.37
N ASP A 77 0.39 14.77 -32.82
CA ASP A 77 1.66 14.38 -33.46
C ASP A 77 1.74 12.86 -33.58
N ILE A 78 1.30 12.12 -32.55
CA ILE A 78 1.21 10.65 -32.61
C ILE A 78 0.18 10.22 -33.64
N LYS A 79 -1.01 10.83 -33.66
CA LYS A 79 -2.10 10.44 -34.57
C LYS A 79 -1.74 10.63 -36.05
N ASN A 80 -0.89 11.61 -36.36
CA ASN A 80 -0.42 11.89 -37.71
C ASN A 80 0.63 10.90 -38.22
N LEU A 81 1.18 10.02 -37.35
CA LEU A 81 2.12 8.99 -37.77
C LEU A 81 1.43 7.87 -38.54
N ASN A 82 2.22 7.20 -39.37
CA ASN A 82 1.82 5.99 -40.09
C ASN A 82 1.65 4.83 -39.10
N GLY A 83 0.55 4.08 -39.24
CA GLY A 83 0.23 2.92 -38.40
C GLY A 83 -1.27 2.63 -38.43
N ALA A 84 -1.63 1.35 -38.48
CA ALA A 84 -3.01 0.88 -38.49
C ALA A 84 -3.67 1.03 -37.11
N SER A 85 -2.87 0.96 -36.03
CA SER A 85 -3.34 1.08 -34.64
C SER A 85 -2.63 2.20 -33.89
N LEU A 86 -3.25 2.71 -32.81
CA LEU A 86 -2.59 3.66 -31.91
C LEU A 86 -1.33 3.07 -31.28
N ASN A 87 -1.31 1.76 -30.99
CA ASN A 87 -0.13 1.05 -30.49
C ASN A 87 1.04 1.16 -31.48
N GLU A 88 0.82 0.90 -32.76
CA GLU A 88 1.86 1.05 -33.79
C GLU A 88 2.38 2.48 -33.88
N LYS A 89 1.48 3.47 -33.84
CA LYS A 89 1.86 4.89 -33.88
C LYS A 89 2.69 5.31 -32.66
N ILE A 90 2.36 4.78 -31.48
CA ILE A 90 3.16 4.99 -30.26
C ILE A 90 4.56 4.39 -30.45
N GLN A 91 4.67 3.15 -30.93
CA GLN A 91 5.95 2.48 -31.17
C GLN A 91 6.81 3.25 -32.19
N GLU A 92 6.19 3.73 -33.26
CA GLU A 92 6.86 4.53 -34.28
C GLU A 92 7.37 5.85 -33.71
N TRP A 93 6.56 6.55 -32.91
CA TRP A 93 6.99 7.78 -32.24
C TRP A 93 8.20 7.57 -31.33
N VAL A 94 8.18 6.50 -30.51
CA VAL A 94 9.30 6.16 -29.61
C VAL A 94 10.57 5.87 -30.41
N LYS A 95 10.47 5.13 -31.52
CA LYS A 95 11.60 4.85 -32.42
C LYS A 95 12.19 6.11 -33.04
N GLN A 96 11.35 7.08 -33.40
CA GLN A 96 11.80 8.36 -33.95
C GLN A 96 12.41 9.30 -32.88
N ASN A 97 12.11 9.09 -31.60
CA ASN A 97 12.52 9.97 -30.50
C ASN A 97 13.30 9.24 -29.39
N PRO A 98 14.36 8.46 -29.72
CA PRO A 98 15.06 7.62 -28.75
C PRO A 98 15.72 8.44 -27.64
N ASN A 99 16.20 9.65 -27.95
CA ASN A 99 16.83 10.54 -26.96
C ASN A 99 15.86 11.10 -25.92
N ASN A 100 14.56 11.15 -26.24
CA ASN A 100 13.52 11.72 -25.38
C ASN A 100 12.81 10.62 -24.57
N TRP A 101 12.79 9.39 -25.09
CA TRP A 101 12.00 8.29 -24.57
C TRP A 101 12.83 7.01 -24.32
N SER A 102 14.01 7.16 -23.71
CA SER A 102 14.84 6.05 -23.24
C SER A 102 15.70 6.45 -22.04
N ASN A 103 16.18 5.47 -21.29
CA ASN A 103 17.14 5.71 -20.20
C ASN A 103 18.58 5.66 -20.74
N LYS A 104 19.28 6.82 -20.74
CA LYS A 104 20.67 6.93 -21.21
C LYS A 104 21.70 6.21 -20.33
N ASN A 105 21.33 5.77 -19.12
CA ASN A 105 22.26 5.20 -18.13
C ASN A 105 22.22 3.65 -18.01
N SER A 106 21.59 2.92 -18.94
CA SER A 106 21.63 1.44 -18.87
C SER A 106 22.94 0.90 -19.45
N ASN A 107 23.91 0.57 -18.59
CA ASN A 107 25.15 -0.11 -18.99
C ASN A 107 24.94 -1.56 -19.49
N ASN A 108 23.72 -2.10 -19.45
CA ASN A 108 23.38 -3.47 -19.86
C ASN A 108 22.18 -3.48 -20.80
N GLY A 109 22.33 -2.91 -22.01
CA GLY A 109 21.43 -3.07 -23.17
C GLY A 109 20.00 -3.53 -22.89
N PHE A 110 19.07 -2.58 -22.79
CA PHE A 110 17.64 -2.74 -22.46
C PHE A 110 17.32 -3.03 -20.99
N ASN A 111 17.33 -1.97 -20.17
CA ASN A 111 16.49 -1.88 -18.99
C ASN A 111 15.83 -0.50 -18.98
N ASN A 112 14.71 -0.37 -19.69
CA ASN A 112 13.94 0.87 -19.75
C ASN A 112 13.17 1.01 -18.43
N SER A 113 13.49 2.04 -17.66
CA SER A 113 12.76 2.38 -16.44
C SER A 113 11.26 2.48 -16.73
N TRP A 114 10.43 2.15 -15.74
CA TRP A 114 8.99 2.00 -15.90
C TRP A 114 8.28 3.25 -16.47
N GLU A 115 8.80 4.46 -16.24
CA GLU A 115 8.27 5.69 -16.83
C GLU A 115 8.34 5.71 -18.37
N TYR A 116 9.32 5.01 -18.97
CA TYR A 116 9.52 4.94 -20.42
C TYR A 116 8.78 3.79 -21.08
N PHE A 117 7.90 3.08 -20.36
CA PHE A 117 6.98 2.14 -20.99
C PHE A 117 6.26 2.82 -22.16
N ASN A 118 6.28 2.20 -23.34
CA ASN A 118 5.83 2.84 -24.59
C ASN A 118 4.42 3.44 -24.48
N GLY A 119 3.50 2.74 -23.83
CA GLY A 119 2.13 3.22 -23.64
C GLY A 119 2.01 4.50 -22.78
N ASN A 120 3.03 4.87 -22.02
CA ASN A 120 3.01 6.07 -21.18
C ASN A 120 3.04 7.37 -21.99
N VAL A 121 3.43 7.30 -23.28
CA VAL A 121 3.41 8.44 -24.21
C VAL A 121 2.01 9.08 -24.27
N VAL A 122 0.96 8.28 -24.12
CA VAL A 122 -0.45 8.73 -24.15
C VAL A 122 -1.13 8.74 -22.78
N ALA A 123 -0.36 8.59 -21.69
CA ALA A 123 -0.92 8.62 -20.34
C ALA A 123 -1.50 10.01 -20.02
N LYS A 124 -2.70 10.03 -19.44
CA LYS A 124 -3.39 11.24 -18.96
C LYS A 124 -3.78 11.05 -17.50
N ILE A 125 -4.00 12.14 -16.77
CA ILE A 125 -4.49 12.09 -15.37
C ILE A 125 -5.82 11.35 -15.26
N THR A 126 -6.64 11.32 -16.31
CA THR A 126 -7.89 10.55 -16.35
C THR A 126 -7.69 9.03 -16.29
N CYS A 127 -6.46 8.53 -16.47
CA CYS A 127 -6.14 7.11 -16.25
C CYS A 127 -6.20 6.71 -14.76
N ALA A 128 -6.12 7.70 -13.86
CA ALA A 128 -6.07 7.52 -12.42
C ALA A 128 -7.43 7.19 -11.79
N GLY A 129 -8.51 7.75 -12.33
CA GLY A 129 -9.84 7.74 -11.73
C GLY A 129 -10.83 6.82 -12.43
N GLN A 130 -12.12 7.15 -12.36
CA GLN A 130 -13.16 6.46 -13.11
C GLN A 130 -12.99 6.67 -14.61
N ASP A 131 -13.27 5.63 -15.41
CA ASP A 131 -13.34 5.79 -16.86
C ASP A 131 -14.59 6.59 -17.22
N ASN A 132 -14.42 7.78 -17.80
CA ASN A 132 -15.54 8.61 -18.23
C ASN A 132 -16.12 8.16 -19.58
N THR A 133 -15.42 7.31 -20.31
CA THR A 133 -15.83 6.83 -21.64
C THR A 133 -15.64 5.32 -21.81
N PRO A 134 -16.24 4.47 -20.94
CA PRO A 134 -16.15 3.01 -21.06
C PRO A 134 -16.94 2.47 -22.26
N GLN A 135 -17.98 3.18 -22.71
CA GLN A 135 -18.81 2.82 -23.87
C GLN A 135 -18.14 3.08 -25.23
N GLU A 136 -16.96 3.69 -25.23
CA GLU A 136 -16.19 3.99 -26.44
C GLU A 136 -15.26 2.83 -26.77
N GLU A 137 -14.92 2.71 -28.05
CA GLU A 137 -13.91 1.74 -28.50
C GLU A 137 -12.50 2.19 -28.08
N LEU A 138 -11.61 1.22 -27.88
CA LEU A 138 -10.23 1.52 -27.48
C LEU A 138 -9.50 2.43 -28.49
N SER A 139 -9.80 2.28 -29.78
CA SER A 139 -9.26 3.11 -30.87
C SER A 139 -9.56 4.60 -30.71
N ASN A 140 -10.67 4.95 -30.04
CA ASN A 140 -11.05 6.34 -29.77
C ASN A 140 -10.35 6.90 -28.51
N SER A 141 -9.78 6.04 -27.67
CA SER A 141 -9.05 6.46 -26.48
C SER A 141 -7.63 6.93 -26.84
N PRO A 142 -7.07 7.94 -26.15
CA PRO A 142 -7.60 8.64 -24.97
C PRO A 142 -8.41 9.91 -25.29
N ASP A 143 -8.91 10.10 -26.52
CA ASP A 143 -9.56 11.36 -26.94
C ASP A 143 -11.07 11.33 -26.90
N ALA A 144 -11.67 10.16 -26.79
CA ALA A 144 -13.09 10.05 -26.56
C ALA A 144 -13.47 10.82 -25.29
N THR A 145 -14.52 11.63 -25.39
CA THR A 145 -15.04 12.43 -24.28
C THR A 145 -16.49 12.09 -24.01
N ASN A 146 -16.88 12.15 -22.73
CA ASN A 146 -18.29 12.12 -22.37
C ASN A 146 -19.00 13.45 -22.72
N LYS A 147 -20.29 13.57 -22.36
CA LYS A 147 -21.09 14.79 -22.58
C LYS A 147 -20.52 16.04 -21.90
N GLU A 148 -19.66 15.88 -20.90
CA GLU A 148 -19.01 16.97 -20.15
C GLU A 148 -17.60 17.29 -20.69
N GLY A 149 -17.18 16.66 -21.79
CA GLY A 149 -15.83 16.86 -22.35
C GLY A 149 -14.71 16.13 -21.58
N LYS A 150 -15.04 15.23 -20.64
CA LYS A 150 -14.04 14.50 -19.84
C LYS A 150 -13.61 13.22 -20.55
N THR A 151 -12.30 13.01 -20.65
CA THR A 151 -11.70 11.79 -21.22
C THR A 151 -11.65 10.63 -20.22
N GLY A 152 -11.47 9.43 -20.75
CA GLY A 152 -11.42 8.19 -19.98
C GLY A 152 -10.02 7.61 -19.75
N HIS A 153 -9.99 6.31 -19.45
CA HIS A 153 -8.75 5.52 -19.43
C HIS A 153 -8.18 5.43 -20.85
N CYS A 154 -6.86 5.57 -21.00
CA CYS A 154 -6.24 5.43 -22.32
C CYS A 154 -6.16 3.98 -22.79
N GLY A 155 -6.08 3.01 -21.86
CA GLY A 155 -5.93 1.58 -22.19
C GLY A 155 -4.52 1.15 -22.62
N HIS A 156 -3.60 2.09 -22.83
CA HIS A 156 -2.25 1.84 -23.33
C HIS A 156 -1.17 1.99 -22.27
N CYS A 157 -1.28 2.93 -21.34
CA CYS A 157 -0.24 3.22 -20.35
C CYS A 157 -0.08 2.14 -19.28
N ILE A 158 1.05 2.19 -18.57
CA ILE A 158 1.39 1.24 -17.50
C ILE A 158 0.32 1.20 -16.41
N VAL A 159 -0.33 2.33 -16.10
CA VAL A 159 -1.43 2.40 -15.13
C VAL A 159 -2.63 1.58 -15.59
N CYS A 160 -3.06 1.75 -16.85
CA CYS A 160 -4.18 0.98 -17.40
C CYS A 160 -3.84 -0.51 -17.50
N LYS A 161 -2.59 -0.87 -17.85
CA LYS A 161 -2.16 -2.27 -17.91
C LYS A 161 -2.07 -2.91 -16.52
N GLY A 162 -1.50 -2.19 -15.56
CA GLY A 162 -1.33 -2.62 -14.17
C GLY A 162 -2.64 -2.75 -13.42
N PHE A 163 -3.49 -1.72 -13.45
CA PHE A 163 -4.73 -1.66 -12.64
C PHE A 163 -5.99 -2.08 -13.40
N GLY A 164 -5.91 -2.33 -14.71
CA GLY A 164 -7.05 -2.74 -15.53
C GLY A 164 -7.82 -1.57 -16.14
N PHE A 165 -8.60 -1.86 -17.18
CA PHE A 165 -9.52 -0.93 -17.83
C PHE A 165 -10.61 -1.69 -18.58
N SER A 166 -11.70 -1.01 -18.93
CA SER A 166 -12.78 -1.59 -19.72
C SER A 166 -13.24 -0.60 -20.79
N LYS A 167 -13.34 -1.08 -22.02
CA LYS A 167 -13.85 -0.40 -23.21
C LYS A 167 -14.92 -1.26 -23.87
N LYS A 168 -15.73 -0.67 -24.75
CA LYS A 168 -16.81 -1.36 -25.46
C LYS A 168 -16.36 -2.64 -26.15
N ASP A 169 -15.16 -2.63 -26.71
CA ASP A 169 -14.62 -3.69 -27.57
C ASP A 169 -13.47 -4.48 -26.93
N LEU A 170 -13.08 -4.15 -25.69
CA LEU A 170 -12.02 -4.83 -24.94
C LEU A 170 -12.14 -4.56 -23.44
N SER A 171 -12.15 -5.62 -22.63
CA SER A 171 -11.94 -5.53 -21.18
C SER A 171 -10.62 -6.17 -20.80
N TRP A 172 -9.81 -5.43 -20.02
CA TRP A 172 -8.50 -5.87 -19.56
C TRP A 172 -8.48 -6.01 -18.04
N GLN A 173 -8.26 -7.25 -17.59
CA GLN A 173 -7.97 -7.50 -16.18
C GLN A 173 -6.56 -7.01 -15.86
N GLY A 174 -6.46 -6.11 -14.89
CA GLY A 174 -5.20 -5.59 -14.37
C GLY A 174 -4.20 -6.70 -14.02
N MET A 175 -2.92 -6.35 -14.09
CA MET A 175 -1.81 -7.23 -13.75
C MET A 175 -1.48 -7.20 -12.24
N ILE A 176 -1.94 -6.18 -11.52
CA ILE A 176 -1.68 -6.00 -10.09
C ILE A 176 -2.91 -6.41 -9.29
N TYR A 177 -2.70 -7.27 -8.30
CA TYR A 177 -3.69 -7.67 -7.31
C TYR A 177 -3.21 -7.27 -5.91
N PHE A 178 -4.11 -6.66 -5.15
CA PHE A 178 -3.91 -6.34 -3.74
C PHE A 178 -4.91 -7.14 -2.92
N SER A 179 -4.46 -7.85 -1.89
CA SER A 179 -5.34 -8.34 -0.85
C SER A 179 -5.68 -7.23 0.15
N ASP A 180 -6.64 -7.49 1.03
CA ASP A 180 -6.94 -6.59 2.14
C ASP A 180 -5.75 -6.50 3.09
N LEU A 181 -5.41 -5.30 3.57
CA LEU A 181 -4.46 -5.17 4.66
C LEU A 181 -5.18 -5.42 5.99
N ASN A 182 -4.81 -6.52 6.63
CA ASN A 182 -5.31 -6.93 7.94
C ASN A 182 -4.39 -6.40 9.05
N ILE A 183 -4.93 -6.23 10.24
CA ILE A 183 -4.15 -5.79 11.40
C ILE A 183 -3.18 -6.91 11.79
N LEU A 184 -1.89 -6.58 11.82
CA LEU A 184 -0.82 -7.45 12.30
C LEU A 184 -0.54 -7.18 13.79
N PHE A 185 -0.36 -5.91 14.13
CA PHE A 185 -0.19 -5.46 15.51
C PHE A 185 -1.04 -4.22 15.76
N PHE A 186 -1.80 -4.25 16.86
CA PHE A 186 -2.68 -3.15 17.25
C PHE A 186 -2.17 -2.48 18.53
N PRO A 187 -1.93 -1.16 18.55
CA PRO A 187 -1.48 -0.45 19.73
C PRO A 187 -2.62 -0.28 20.73
N VAL A 188 -2.38 -0.67 21.98
CA VAL A 188 -3.30 -0.50 23.10
C VAL A 188 -2.57 0.20 24.23
N PHE A 189 -3.20 1.23 24.79
CA PHE A 189 -2.68 1.89 25.97
C PHE A 189 -2.86 0.99 27.20
N THR A 190 -1.79 0.84 27.98
CA THR A 190 -1.78 0.09 29.25
C THR A 190 -1.16 0.94 30.34
N ARG A 191 -1.31 0.55 31.61
CA ARG A 191 -0.65 1.21 32.75
C ARG A 191 0.88 1.17 32.69
N PHE A 192 1.44 0.31 31.85
CA PHE A 192 2.88 0.14 31.62
C PHE A 192 3.35 0.78 30.30
N GLY A 193 2.55 1.71 29.76
CA GLY A 193 2.74 2.32 28.45
C GLY A 193 2.05 1.54 27.32
N THR A 194 2.23 2.00 26.09
CA THR A 194 1.61 1.37 24.92
C THR A 194 2.22 0.00 24.66
N LYS A 195 1.35 -1.00 24.48
CA LYS A 195 1.71 -2.35 24.04
C LYS A 195 1.03 -2.63 22.71
N TRP A 196 1.69 -3.40 21.86
CA TRP A 196 1.17 -3.85 20.59
C TRP A 196 0.64 -5.27 20.76
N ILE A 197 -0.67 -5.40 20.62
CA ILE A 197 -1.33 -6.69 20.73
C ILE A 197 -1.40 -7.39 19.38
N THR A 198 -1.30 -8.71 19.41
CA THR A 198 -1.49 -9.60 18.26
C THR A 198 -1.99 -10.95 18.75
N THR A 199 -2.13 -11.92 17.86
CA THR A 199 -2.53 -13.28 18.20
C THR A 199 -1.59 -14.31 17.60
N LYS A 200 -1.67 -15.56 18.07
CA LYS A 200 -0.79 -16.63 17.55
C LYS A 200 -1.12 -16.92 16.10
N GLU A 201 -2.39 -16.95 15.74
CA GLU A 201 -2.84 -17.20 14.37
C GLU A 201 -2.38 -16.10 13.41
N ILE A 202 -2.50 -14.83 13.79
CA ILE A 202 -2.01 -13.71 12.97
C ILE A 202 -0.51 -13.81 12.73
N LEU A 203 0.28 -14.10 13.78
CA LEU A 203 1.73 -14.27 13.66
C LEU A 203 2.12 -15.46 12.76
N LYS A 204 1.38 -16.57 12.83
CA LYS A 204 1.56 -17.73 11.94
C LYS A 204 1.23 -17.37 10.48
N ASN A 205 0.09 -16.74 10.25
CA ASN A 205 -0.36 -16.30 8.92
C ASN A 205 0.60 -15.28 8.28
N ALA A 206 1.20 -14.42 9.10
CA ALA A 206 2.23 -13.47 8.68
C ALA A 206 3.63 -14.11 8.51
N LYS A 207 3.79 -15.42 8.75
CA LYS A 207 5.07 -16.16 8.72
C LYS A 207 6.13 -15.62 9.70
N LEU A 208 5.71 -14.94 10.78
CA LEU A 208 6.60 -14.36 11.79
C LEU A 208 6.85 -15.28 12.98
N TYR A 209 6.03 -16.33 13.13
CA TYR A 209 6.18 -17.32 14.19
C TYR A 209 7.33 -18.29 13.87
N GLY A 210 8.26 -18.49 14.80
CA GLY A 210 9.42 -19.35 14.58
C GLY A 210 9.06 -20.82 14.31
N LYS A 211 9.77 -21.45 13.35
CA LYS A 211 9.58 -22.85 12.93
C LYS A 211 9.83 -23.92 14.01
N ASN A 212 10.48 -23.57 15.13
CA ASN A 212 10.91 -24.53 16.16
C ASN A 212 9.98 -24.62 17.37
N THR A 213 8.77 -24.08 17.29
CA THR A 213 7.78 -24.07 18.38
C THR A 213 6.48 -24.75 17.95
N GLU A 214 6.59 -25.93 17.35
CA GLU A 214 5.50 -26.90 17.22
C GLU A 214 5.45 -27.77 18.48
N ASN A 215 5.18 -27.16 19.63
CA ASN A 215 4.56 -27.90 20.72
C ASN A 215 3.08 -27.56 20.63
N GLU A 216 2.31 -28.45 19.98
CA GLU A 216 0.86 -28.55 20.12
C GLU A 216 0.52 -29.00 21.55
N GLN A 217 0.86 -28.18 22.55
CA GLN A 217 0.26 -28.32 23.86
C GLN A 217 -1.06 -27.57 23.82
N ASP A 218 -2.13 -28.33 24.11
CA ASP A 218 -3.52 -27.91 24.28
C ASP A 218 -3.63 -26.41 24.56
N GLU A 219 -4.40 -25.70 23.74
CA GLU A 219 -4.88 -24.37 24.10
C GLU A 219 -5.61 -24.49 25.42
N SER A 220 -4.91 -24.18 26.53
CA SER A 220 -5.56 -23.97 27.81
C SER A 220 -6.66 -22.96 27.56
N LYS A 221 -7.91 -23.33 27.85
CA LYS A 221 -9.09 -22.44 27.77
C LYS A 221 -8.97 -21.18 28.63
N ASP A 222 -7.89 -21.07 29.40
CA ASP A 222 -7.58 -19.94 30.24
C ASP A 222 -7.28 -18.70 29.38
N LEU A 223 -8.03 -17.63 29.65
CA LEU A 223 -7.92 -16.33 28.98
C LEU A 223 -6.68 -15.57 29.46
N VAL A 224 -5.50 -16.12 29.18
CA VAL A 224 -4.20 -15.60 29.62
C VAL A 224 -3.44 -15.01 28.44
N CYS A 225 -2.94 -13.79 28.62
CA CYS A 225 -2.05 -13.14 27.65
C CYS A 225 -0.62 -13.68 27.76
N ILE A 226 0.13 -13.65 26.66
CA ILE A 226 1.55 -13.97 26.64
C ILE A 226 2.35 -12.69 26.37
N ALA A 227 3.17 -12.29 27.32
CA ALA A 227 4.16 -11.23 27.16
C ALA A 227 5.49 -11.85 26.70
N LEU A 228 6.12 -11.27 25.67
CA LEU A 228 7.39 -11.83 25.16
C LEU A 228 8.59 -11.53 26.05
N GLU A 229 8.49 -10.48 26.86
CA GLU A 229 9.48 -10.10 27.86
C GLU A 229 8.76 -9.64 29.13
N LYS A 230 9.54 -9.46 30.21
CA LYS A 230 9.01 -9.03 31.50
C LYS A 230 8.37 -7.64 31.38
N ILE A 231 7.11 -7.53 31.79
CA ILE A 231 6.40 -6.23 31.85
C ILE A 231 6.76 -5.49 33.15
N GLU A 232 6.95 -6.25 34.23
CA GLU A 232 7.33 -5.75 35.55
C GLU A 232 8.61 -6.44 36.00
N ASP A 233 9.49 -5.69 36.67
CA ASP A 233 10.78 -6.22 37.14
C ASP A 233 10.58 -7.38 38.11
N GLY A 234 11.27 -8.50 37.82
CA GLY A 234 11.26 -9.69 38.67
C GLY A 234 9.98 -10.55 38.59
N LYS A 235 8.98 -10.20 37.76
CA LYS A 235 7.75 -10.98 37.62
C LYS A 235 7.71 -11.77 36.30
N GLU A 236 7.28 -13.03 36.40
CA GLU A 236 7.04 -13.94 35.25
C GLU A 236 5.56 -14.10 34.93
N ASP A 237 4.69 -13.61 35.81
CA ASP A 237 3.25 -13.51 35.61
C ASP A 237 2.71 -12.22 36.24
N GLY A 238 1.47 -11.88 35.92
CA GLY A 238 0.82 -10.73 36.49
C GLY A 238 -0.49 -10.42 35.80
N HIS A 239 -0.87 -9.16 35.83
CA HIS A 239 -2.06 -8.69 35.13
C HIS A 239 -1.78 -7.41 34.35
N ILE A 240 -2.42 -7.27 33.20
CA ILE A 240 -2.29 -6.12 32.32
C ILE A 240 -3.68 -5.61 31.93
N ASN A 241 -3.83 -4.29 31.86
CA ASN A 241 -5.02 -3.68 31.29
C ASN A 241 -4.83 -3.47 29.79
N LEU A 242 -5.81 -3.89 29.01
CA LEU A 242 -5.90 -3.66 27.57
C LEU A 242 -7.15 -2.82 27.31
N GLY A 243 -7.00 -1.50 27.40
CA GLY A 243 -8.12 -0.59 27.55
C GLY A 243 -8.83 -0.83 28.89
N TRP A 244 -10.11 -1.18 28.85
CA TRP A 244 -10.94 -1.44 30.04
C TRP A 244 -10.90 -2.90 30.52
N ILE A 245 -10.34 -3.82 29.73
CA ILE A 245 -10.27 -5.25 30.08
C ILE A 245 -9.00 -5.50 30.89
N TYR A 246 -9.12 -6.19 32.02
CA TYR A 246 -7.99 -6.57 32.87
C TYR A 246 -7.75 -8.08 32.76
N LEU A 247 -6.60 -8.48 32.22
CA LEU A 247 -6.31 -9.89 31.91
C LEU A 247 -5.04 -10.35 32.63
N PRO A 248 -4.99 -11.61 33.10
CA PRO A 248 -3.74 -12.21 33.53
C PRO A 248 -2.78 -12.35 32.35
N TYR A 249 -1.49 -12.22 32.62
CA TYR A 249 -0.43 -12.52 31.65
C TYR A 249 0.61 -13.47 32.26
N LYS A 250 1.28 -14.21 31.38
CA LYS A 250 2.52 -14.92 31.66
C LYS A 250 3.61 -14.49 30.69
N VAL A 251 4.86 -14.54 31.12
CA VAL A 251 6.01 -14.26 30.28
C VAL A 251 6.44 -15.56 29.61
N GLU A 252 6.45 -15.59 28.28
CA GLU A 252 6.99 -16.72 27.52
C GLU A 252 7.91 -16.22 26.42
N ASN A 253 9.07 -16.86 26.29
CA ASN A 253 10.03 -16.52 25.26
C ASN A 253 9.66 -17.22 23.93
N ILE A 254 8.82 -16.58 23.14
CA ILE A 254 8.46 -17.06 21.79
C ILE A 254 9.43 -16.46 20.76
N SER A 255 10.05 -17.31 19.95
CA SER A 255 10.90 -16.86 18.86
C SER A 255 10.06 -16.24 17.74
N LEU A 256 10.30 -14.95 17.45
CA LEU A 256 9.62 -14.19 16.40
C LEU A 256 10.65 -13.58 15.45
N ASN A 257 10.40 -13.66 14.15
CA ASN A 257 11.24 -13.02 13.13
C ASN A 257 10.86 -11.53 12.96
N LEU A 258 11.22 -10.70 13.95
CA LEU A 258 10.90 -9.27 13.94
C LEU A 258 11.86 -8.42 13.09
N SER A 259 13.01 -8.96 12.68
CA SER A 259 13.89 -8.30 11.70
C SER A 259 13.16 -7.99 10.38
N GLU A 260 12.13 -8.77 10.06
CA GLU A 260 11.27 -8.52 8.92
C GLU A 260 10.22 -7.42 9.15
N MET A 261 10.15 -6.81 10.34
CA MET A 261 9.11 -5.84 10.72
C MET A 261 9.56 -4.37 10.71
N LYS A 262 10.75 -4.05 10.19
CA LYS A 262 11.16 -2.65 10.02
C LYS A 262 10.29 -1.93 8.96
N ILE A 263 9.49 -0.96 9.35
CA ILE A 263 8.63 -0.18 8.44
C ILE A 263 9.08 1.28 8.49
N GLY A 264 9.71 1.76 7.42
CA GLY A 264 10.45 3.03 7.44
C GLY A 264 11.52 3.02 8.54
N ASP A 265 11.47 4.01 9.42
CA ASP A 265 12.37 4.14 10.57
C ASP A 265 11.86 3.45 11.84
N PHE A 266 10.66 2.89 11.82
CA PHE A 266 10.06 2.23 12.97
C PHE A 266 10.45 0.75 13.05
N GLU A 267 10.81 0.31 14.25
CA GLU A 267 11.09 -1.08 14.60
C GLU A 267 10.29 -1.43 15.86
N ILE A 268 9.57 -2.56 15.82
CA ILE A 268 8.79 -3.02 16.96
C ILE A 268 9.67 -3.84 17.89
N ASN A 269 9.73 -3.42 19.15
CA ASN A 269 10.51 -4.13 20.16
C ASN A 269 9.68 -5.25 20.80
N ARG A 270 10.36 -6.35 21.15
CA ARG A 270 9.76 -7.52 21.81
C ARG A 270 9.11 -7.16 23.14
N ASP A 271 9.72 -6.26 23.92
CA ASP A 271 9.19 -5.78 25.21
C ASP A 271 7.83 -5.07 25.09
N LYS A 272 7.45 -4.65 23.89
CA LYS A 272 6.16 -3.99 23.63
C LYS A 272 5.08 -4.94 23.13
N ILE A 273 5.39 -6.19 22.80
CA ILE A 273 4.43 -7.13 22.19
C ILE A 273 3.72 -7.96 23.27
N VAL A 274 2.40 -8.05 23.15
CA VAL A 274 1.55 -8.93 23.97
C VAL A 274 0.68 -9.77 23.03
N ILE A 275 0.81 -11.09 23.12
CA ILE A 275 -0.06 -12.01 22.38
C ILE A 275 -1.30 -12.27 23.23
N VAL A 276 -2.47 -11.96 22.71
CA VAL A 276 -3.75 -12.11 23.42
C VAL A 276 -4.51 -13.35 22.94
N PRO A 277 -5.45 -13.89 23.74
CA PRO A 277 -6.34 -14.96 23.27
C PRO A 277 -7.13 -14.54 22.03
N GLU A 278 -7.23 -15.44 21.05
CA GLU A 278 -7.94 -15.20 19.78
C GLU A 278 -9.38 -14.71 20.00
N SER A 279 -10.08 -15.33 20.96
CA SER A 279 -11.47 -15.01 21.31
C SER A 279 -11.68 -13.58 21.82
N LEU A 280 -10.64 -12.94 22.36
CA LEU A 280 -10.70 -11.58 22.91
C LEU A 280 -10.15 -10.53 21.96
N PHE A 281 -9.37 -10.91 20.94
CA PHE A 281 -8.66 -9.96 20.09
C PHE A 281 -9.59 -8.95 19.43
N SER A 282 -10.68 -9.42 18.80
CA SER A 282 -11.66 -8.54 18.16
C SER A 282 -12.33 -7.58 19.15
N GLN A 283 -12.65 -8.05 20.36
CA GLN A 283 -13.25 -7.21 21.40
C GLN A 283 -12.27 -6.14 21.90
N ILE A 284 -11.00 -6.51 22.12
CA ILE A 284 -9.96 -5.57 22.55
C ILE A 284 -9.73 -4.51 21.48
N VAL A 285 -9.57 -4.91 20.21
CA VAL A 285 -9.38 -3.97 19.08
C VAL A 285 -10.56 -3.01 18.99
N ASN A 286 -11.79 -3.52 18.88
CA ASN A 286 -12.98 -2.68 18.71
C ASN A 286 -13.23 -1.73 19.91
N SER A 287 -12.83 -2.13 21.12
CA SER A 287 -12.94 -1.29 22.32
C SER A 287 -11.92 -0.15 22.37
N ASN A 288 -10.82 -0.25 21.63
CA ASN A 288 -9.70 0.69 21.67
C ASN A 288 -9.55 1.49 20.37
N LEU A 289 -10.55 1.46 19.47
CA LEU A 289 -10.59 2.34 18.31
C LEU A 289 -10.82 3.78 18.72
N GLU A 290 -10.21 4.69 17.97
CA GLU A 290 -10.37 6.12 18.21
C GLU A 290 -11.79 6.55 17.81
N VAL A 291 -12.49 7.27 18.69
CA VAL A 291 -13.78 7.88 18.38
C VAL A 291 -13.63 9.38 18.53
N ARG A 292 -13.93 10.12 17.46
CA ARG A 292 -13.93 11.58 17.46
C ARG A 292 -15.33 12.12 17.22
N THR A 293 -15.73 13.05 18.07
CA THR A 293 -16.90 13.88 17.85
C THR A 293 -16.52 15.10 17.01
N SER A 294 -17.30 15.38 15.97
CA SER A 294 -17.15 16.53 15.08
C SER A 294 -18.44 17.35 15.08
N VAL A 295 -18.29 18.67 14.97
CA VAL A 295 -19.40 19.61 14.86
C VAL A 295 -19.09 20.66 13.81
N SER A 296 -20.10 21.16 13.10
CA SER A 296 -19.96 22.37 12.29
C SER A 296 -20.48 23.57 13.08
N ILE A 297 -19.65 24.61 13.21
CA ILE A 297 -19.98 25.84 13.94
C ILE A 297 -20.48 26.92 12.97
N ASP A 298 -21.51 27.65 13.38
CA ASP A 298 -21.92 28.89 12.72
C ASP A 298 -20.96 30.03 13.11
N PRO A 299 -20.25 30.64 12.14
CA PRO A 299 -19.27 31.68 12.44
C PRO A 299 -19.90 32.98 12.97
N ILE A 300 -21.20 33.22 12.75
CA ILE A 300 -21.88 34.43 13.21
C ILE A 300 -22.29 34.29 14.68
N THR A 301 -22.88 33.14 15.05
CA THR A 301 -23.43 32.93 16.39
C THR A 301 -22.44 32.24 17.35
N GLY A 302 -21.41 31.57 16.82
CA GLY A 302 -20.50 30.72 17.59
C GLY A 302 -21.12 29.41 18.07
N ALA A 303 -22.39 29.15 17.74
CA ALA A 303 -23.10 27.93 18.14
C ALA A 303 -22.94 26.81 17.11
N ALA A 304 -23.22 25.58 17.54
CA ALA A 304 -23.31 24.43 16.65
C ALA A 304 -24.48 24.59 15.67
N LYS A 305 -24.24 24.30 14.39
CA LYS A 305 -25.32 24.20 13.40
C LYS A 305 -26.20 23.00 13.69
N GLU A 306 -27.50 23.18 13.51
CA GLU A 306 -28.49 22.12 13.69
C GLU A 306 -28.17 20.91 12.78
N GLY A 307 -28.23 19.70 13.35
CA GLY A 307 -27.96 18.46 12.64
C GLY A 307 -26.48 18.20 12.26
N ALA A 308 -25.55 19.06 12.68
CA ALA A 308 -24.14 18.96 12.26
C ALA A 308 -23.20 18.34 13.30
N LEU A 309 -23.74 17.71 14.35
CA LEU A 309 -22.99 16.93 15.33
C LEU A 309 -22.96 15.47 14.90
N PHE A 310 -21.75 14.91 14.74
CA PHE A 310 -21.58 13.50 14.38
C PHE A 310 -20.28 12.94 14.97
N THR A 311 -20.25 11.63 15.12
CA THR A 311 -19.12 10.87 15.64
C THR A 311 -18.53 10.01 14.54
N SER A 312 -17.21 9.81 14.57
CA SER A 312 -16.51 8.99 13.59
C SER A 312 -15.47 8.13 14.28
N GLU A 313 -15.42 6.87 13.91
CA GLU A 313 -14.42 5.93 14.39
C GLU A 313 -13.19 5.92 13.48
N ALA A 314 -12.01 5.65 13.99
CA ALA A 314 -10.80 5.47 13.19
C ALA A 314 -9.86 4.43 13.79
N ILE A 315 -9.03 3.81 12.93
CA ILE A 315 -7.96 2.93 13.36
C ILE A 315 -6.83 3.81 13.91
N PRO A 316 -6.36 3.62 15.16
CA PRO A 316 -5.33 4.45 15.75
C PRO A 316 -4.00 4.42 14.98
N ARG A 317 -3.26 5.53 15.07
CA ARG A 317 -1.84 5.58 14.65
C ARG A 317 -1.02 4.52 15.38
N GLY A 318 0.07 4.07 14.78
CA GLY A 318 0.91 2.99 15.26
C GLY A 318 0.36 1.59 14.96
N THR A 319 -0.85 1.47 14.40
CA THR A 319 -1.36 0.18 13.93
C THR A 319 -0.53 -0.31 12.76
N ILE A 320 -0.06 -1.55 12.87
CA ILE A 320 0.72 -2.24 11.84
C ILE A 320 -0.21 -3.18 11.11
N PHE A 321 -0.18 -3.12 9.78
CA PHE A 321 -0.95 -3.95 8.88
C PHE A 321 -0.05 -4.83 8.04
N TYR A 322 -0.62 -5.91 7.52
CA TYR A 322 -0.01 -6.78 6.55
C TYR A 322 -1.03 -7.28 5.52
N GLY A 323 -0.57 -7.55 4.31
CA GLY A 323 -1.35 -8.14 3.23
C GLY A 323 -0.45 -8.48 2.06
N ASP A 324 -1.04 -8.91 0.96
CA ASP A 324 -0.33 -9.52 -0.16
C ASP A 324 -0.49 -8.68 -1.42
N LEU A 325 0.59 -8.62 -2.19
CA LEU A 325 0.65 -8.05 -3.52
C LEU A 325 1.02 -9.17 -4.48
N ARG A 326 0.21 -9.36 -5.51
CA ARG A 326 0.54 -10.28 -6.60
C ARG A 326 0.62 -9.51 -7.90
N ILE A 327 1.70 -9.72 -8.65
CA ILE A 327 1.86 -9.20 -10.00
C ILE A 327 1.80 -10.38 -10.97
N HIS A 328 0.73 -10.42 -11.76
CA HIS A 328 0.56 -11.38 -12.85
C HIS A 328 1.39 -10.91 -14.04
N ASP A 329 2.57 -11.50 -14.22
CA ASP A 329 3.44 -11.19 -15.34
C ASP A 329 2.87 -11.78 -16.63
N LYS A 330 2.18 -10.91 -17.37
CA LYS A 330 1.57 -11.22 -18.65
C LYS A 330 2.47 -10.84 -19.83
N SER A 331 3.74 -10.45 -19.60
CA SER A 331 4.66 -10.01 -20.65
C SER A 331 4.89 -11.07 -21.74
N ALA A 332 4.82 -12.36 -21.38
CA ALA A 332 4.88 -13.48 -22.32
C ALA A 332 3.73 -13.49 -23.35
N PHE A 333 2.62 -12.79 -23.08
CA PHE A 333 1.47 -12.65 -23.98
C PHE A 333 1.53 -11.36 -24.81
N LYS A 334 2.67 -10.66 -24.82
CA LYS A 334 2.86 -9.45 -25.64
C LYS A 334 2.58 -9.76 -27.11
N GLY A 335 1.73 -8.95 -27.73
CA GLY A 335 1.36 -9.10 -29.14
C GLY A 335 0.44 -10.29 -29.46
N LEU A 336 0.01 -11.10 -28.47
CA LEU A 336 -0.97 -12.17 -28.70
C LEU A 336 -2.40 -11.63 -28.88
N LEU A 337 -2.65 -10.42 -28.36
CA LEU A 337 -3.91 -9.70 -28.47
C LEU A 337 -3.61 -8.35 -29.13
N ASP A 338 -3.87 -8.23 -30.44
CA ASP A 338 -3.56 -7.05 -31.24
C ASP A 338 -4.03 -5.73 -30.59
N LYS A 339 -5.22 -5.75 -29.97
CA LYS A 339 -5.79 -4.59 -29.28
C LYS A 339 -5.07 -4.21 -27.98
N VAL A 340 -4.51 -5.19 -27.26
CA VAL A 340 -3.82 -4.94 -25.99
C VAL A 340 -2.45 -4.33 -26.25
N GLY A 341 -1.74 -4.78 -27.28
CA GLY A 341 -0.43 -4.25 -27.64
C GLY A 341 0.67 -4.62 -26.64
N ASP A 342 1.53 -3.65 -26.33
CA ASP A 342 2.68 -3.82 -25.43
C ASP A 342 2.24 -4.04 -23.98
N LEU A 343 3.03 -4.81 -23.22
CA LEU A 343 2.76 -5.15 -21.82
C LEU A 343 4.01 -4.90 -20.96
N PRO A 344 3.86 -4.26 -19.77
CA PRO A 344 4.96 -4.11 -18.84
C PRO A 344 5.31 -5.46 -18.21
N ASP A 345 6.58 -5.66 -17.86
CA ASP A 345 6.98 -6.78 -17.01
C ASP A 345 6.68 -6.50 -15.52
N TYR A 346 6.86 -7.52 -14.67
CA TYR A 346 6.59 -7.37 -13.24
C TYR A 346 7.52 -6.38 -12.54
N THR A 347 8.76 -6.21 -13.03
CA THR A 347 9.76 -5.32 -12.44
C THR A 347 9.31 -3.88 -12.62
N MET A 348 8.87 -3.51 -13.82
CA MET A 348 8.33 -2.18 -14.12
C MET A 348 7.12 -1.84 -13.23
N LEU A 349 6.21 -2.79 -13.04
CA LEU A 349 5.04 -2.59 -12.18
C LEU A 349 5.44 -2.45 -10.70
N LYS A 350 6.38 -3.27 -10.21
CA LYS A 350 6.90 -3.18 -8.85
C LYS A 350 7.59 -1.84 -8.59
N GLU A 351 8.46 -1.40 -9.51
CA GLU A 351 9.15 -0.11 -9.42
C GLU A 351 8.15 1.06 -9.43
N ALA A 352 7.13 1.02 -10.29
CA ALA A 352 6.08 2.03 -10.30
C ALA A 352 5.34 2.13 -8.96
N LEU A 353 5.06 1.00 -8.31
CA LEU A 353 4.47 0.97 -6.98
C LEU A 353 5.44 1.52 -5.92
N CYS A 354 6.71 1.10 -5.94
CA CYS A 354 7.74 1.56 -5.01
C CYS A 354 7.97 3.07 -5.10
N ASP A 355 8.10 3.62 -6.31
CA ASP A 355 8.35 5.04 -6.52
C ASP A 355 7.17 5.91 -6.08
N SER A 356 5.94 5.42 -6.23
CA SER A 356 4.73 6.17 -5.89
C SER A 356 4.27 6.01 -4.44
N LYS A 357 4.84 5.07 -3.66
CA LYS A 357 4.37 4.77 -2.30
C LYS A 357 4.51 5.94 -1.32
N HIS A 358 5.45 6.85 -1.56
CA HIS A 358 5.68 8.02 -0.70
C HIS A 358 4.45 8.94 -0.61
N PHE A 359 3.56 8.93 -1.61
CA PHE A 359 2.30 9.69 -1.56
C PHE A 359 1.36 9.22 -0.45
N PHE A 360 1.47 7.99 0.04
CA PHE A 360 0.70 7.54 1.22
C PHE A 360 1.11 8.26 2.50
N GLU A 361 2.37 8.73 2.58
CA GLU A 361 2.89 9.47 3.73
C GLU A 361 2.52 10.95 3.66
N THR A 362 2.16 11.47 2.49
CA THR A 362 1.83 12.90 2.31
C THR A 362 0.34 13.14 2.06
N LEU A 363 -0.29 12.36 1.19
CA LEU A 363 -1.68 12.53 0.76
C LEU A 363 -2.65 11.60 1.52
N GLY A 364 -2.16 10.45 1.99
CA GLY A 364 -2.90 9.50 2.83
C GLY A 364 -3.98 8.69 2.12
N ILE A 365 -4.39 7.59 2.75
CA ILE A 365 -5.46 6.70 2.27
C ILE A 365 -6.77 6.92 3.05
N GLY A 366 -7.90 6.74 2.36
CA GLY A 366 -9.22 6.80 2.98
C GLY A 366 -9.83 8.20 2.99
N GLY A 367 -10.73 8.43 3.94
CA GLY A 367 -11.39 9.72 4.11
C GLY A 367 -10.69 10.61 5.15
N MET A 368 -11.15 11.87 5.24
CA MET A 368 -10.69 12.85 6.22
C MET A 368 -9.19 13.20 6.15
N THR A 369 -8.53 13.00 5.00
CA THR A 369 -7.09 13.26 4.83
C THR A 369 -6.70 14.71 5.10
N THR A 370 -7.56 15.68 4.74
CA THR A 370 -7.37 17.11 5.06
C THR A 370 -7.49 17.45 6.55
N ARG A 371 -7.89 16.50 7.39
CA ARG A 371 -8.07 16.64 8.85
C ARG A 371 -7.02 15.84 9.64
N GLY A 372 -5.91 15.45 9.00
CA GLY A 372 -4.83 14.70 9.64
C GLY A 372 -5.15 13.22 9.87
N PHE A 373 -5.80 12.60 8.87
CA PHE A 373 -6.07 11.15 8.83
C PHE A 373 -5.38 10.51 7.62
N GLY A 374 -5.20 9.19 7.70
CA GLY A 374 -4.92 8.36 6.53
C GLY A 374 -3.45 8.24 6.13
N ARG A 375 -2.53 9.00 6.74
CA ARG A 375 -1.09 8.83 6.46
C ARG A 375 -0.59 7.46 6.95
N ILE A 376 0.08 6.75 6.06
CA ILE A 376 0.59 5.39 6.27
C ILE A 376 1.93 5.21 5.56
N VAL A 377 2.90 4.61 6.24
CA VAL A 377 4.18 4.19 5.63
C VAL A 377 4.02 2.76 5.12
N LEU A 378 4.40 2.49 3.87
CA LEU A 378 4.23 1.19 3.24
C LEU A 378 5.57 0.58 2.82
N GLU A 379 5.73 -0.73 3.04
CA GLU A 379 6.88 -1.50 2.59
C GLU A 379 6.44 -2.71 1.76
N ILE A 380 7.06 -2.89 0.59
CA ILE A 380 6.83 -4.04 -0.29
C ILE A 380 8.06 -4.94 -0.20
N ARG A 381 7.86 -6.19 0.20
CA ARG A 381 8.93 -7.16 0.41
C ARG A 381 8.69 -8.39 -0.43
N ASP A 382 9.72 -8.90 -1.09
CA ASP A 382 9.64 -10.18 -1.77
C ASP A 382 9.42 -11.28 -0.73
N GLU A 383 8.47 -12.19 -0.94
CA GLU A 383 8.35 -13.38 -0.08
C GLU A 383 9.60 -14.28 -0.20
N ASP A 384 10.29 -14.18 -1.33
CA ASP A 384 11.54 -14.86 -1.64
C ASP A 384 12.75 -13.93 -1.43
N LYS A 385 13.17 -13.63 -0.18
CA LYS A 385 14.52 -13.07 0.05
C LYS A 385 15.43 -14.02 0.82
N ASN A 386 16.12 -14.85 0.06
CA ASN A 386 17.58 -14.85 0.10
C ASN A 386 18.09 -13.97 -1.05
N CYS A 387 18.02 -12.64 -0.90
CA CYS A 387 18.85 -11.73 -1.67
C CYS A 387 18.93 -10.39 -0.95
N GLU A 388 20.11 -10.16 -0.40
CA GLU A 388 20.53 -8.89 0.18
C GLU A 388 20.43 -7.75 -0.84
N LYS A 389 20.31 -6.55 -0.29
CA LYS A 389 20.19 -5.29 -1.02
C LYS A 389 21.34 -5.11 -2.02
N ALA A 390 21.01 -4.86 -3.28
CA ALA A 390 21.88 -4.02 -4.11
C ALA A 390 21.60 -2.55 -3.72
N ILE A 391 22.39 -2.03 -2.77
CA ILE A 391 22.52 -0.59 -2.57
C ILE A 391 23.52 -0.12 -3.64
N PRO A 392 23.18 0.85 -4.51
CA PRO A 392 24.18 1.47 -5.36
C PRO A 392 25.17 2.25 -4.49
N ASN A 393 26.45 1.92 -4.64
CA ASN A 393 27.63 2.53 -4.01
C ASN A 393 27.43 3.97 -3.51
N GLN A 394 27.56 4.16 -2.20
CA GLN A 394 27.93 5.46 -1.64
C GLN A 394 29.30 5.85 -2.19
N LEU A 395 29.36 7.08 -2.70
CA LEU A 395 30.58 7.76 -3.09
C LEU A 395 31.63 7.69 -1.98
N ASN A 396 32.81 7.18 -2.33
CA ASN A 396 34.04 7.31 -1.58
C ASN A 396 34.28 8.79 -1.25
N THR A 397 34.01 9.19 -0.01
CA THR A 397 34.62 10.39 0.57
C THR A 397 36.00 9.97 1.05
N GLY A 398 37.02 10.48 0.37
CA GLY A 398 38.41 10.21 0.68
C GLY A 398 38.73 10.62 2.11
N LYS A 399 39.13 9.64 2.93
CA LYS A 399 39.90 9.89 4.15
C LYS A 399 41.23 10.49 3.72
N THR A 400 41.45 11.74 4.09
CA THR A 400 42.80 12.30 4.22
C THR A 400 43.20 12.17 5.68
N ASP A 401 44.29 11.43 5.91
CA ASP A 401 44.91 11.27 7.22
C ASP A 401 45.37 12.62 7.79
N PRO A 402 45.17 12.91 9.08
CA PRO A 402 45.83 14.01 9.74
C PRO A 402 47.09 13.47 10.44
N ASN A 403 48.24 13.55 9.77
CA ASN A 403 49.53 13.36 10.42
C ASN A 403 50.43 14.58 10.15
N GLY A 404 50.68 15.32 11.23
CA GLY A 404 52.00 15.89 11.56
C GLY A 404 52.53 17.02 10.70
N GLY A 405 52.50 18.23 11.27
CA GLY A 405 53.27 19.38 10.77
C GLY A 405 53.35 20.48 11.81
N GLU A 406 54.26 20.33 12.77
CA GLU A 406 54.80 21.46 13.54
C GLU A 406 55.57 22.41 12.61
N GLN A 407 55.56 23.69 12.98
CA GLN A 407 56.69 24.64 13.03
C GLN A 407 56.39 26.03 12.46
N LYS A 408 56.58 26.98 13.39
CA LYS A 408 56.77 28.44 13.32
C LYS A 408 55.55 29.35 13.25
#